data_AF-A0A9W6K578-F1
#
_entry.id   AF-A0A9W6K578-F1
#
_cell.length_a   1.000
_cell.length_b   1.000
_cell.length_c   1.000
_cell.angle_alpha   90.00
_cell.angle_beta   90.00
_cell.angle_gamma   90.00
#
_symmetry.space_group_name_H-M   'P 1'
#
loop_
_entity.id
_entity.type
_entity.pdbx_description
1 polymer ?
#
loop_
_entity_poly.entity_id
_entity_poly.type
_entity_poly.pdbx_seq_one_letter_code
_entity_poly.pdbx_strand_id
1 'polypeptide(L)'
;MSNISKVLDVIRAIAEQTNLLALNAAIEAAQAGEAGRGFAVVADEVRALAHRTQTSTQEIEQMIGTIQKGSAGAMNAMEASTQRARQTLDIAHGAGEALQRITDAISQISERNLVIASASEEQAQVAREVDRNLVNIRDLSVQTSAGANQTSAASQELSTLAVSLNPFFGFNREGAKVSQGLIDSFWAQGMQAGHKNTYDSIAAFSATDFRGDLAKFDVPTLIVHGDADQIVPIDASAHAAAKLIKNAELIVYPGAPHGLADTHKERLNQDLLAFLKKK
;
A
#
# COMPACT_ATOMS: atom_id res chain seq x y z
N MET A 1 -73.19 45.95 -7.37
CA MET A 1 -73.91 45.36 -8.52
C MET A 1 -75.30 44.80 -8.18
N SER A 2 -75.64 44.52 -6.91
CA SER A 2 -77.03 44.32 -6.44
C SER A 2 -77.97 45.46 -6.85
N ASN A 3 -77.43 46.67 -7.02
CA ASN A 3 -78.17 47.85 -7.46
C ASN A 3 -78.75 47.72 -8.88
N ILE A 4 -78.10 46.99 -9.80
CA ILE A 4 -78.61 46.85 -11.18
C ILE A 4 -79.80 45.88 -11.23
N SER A 5 -79.74 44.74 -10.54
CA SER A 5 -80.90 43.84 -10.42
C SER A 5 -82.06 44.52 -9.70
N LYS A 6 -81.79 45.28 -8.63
CA LYS A 6 -82.82 46.10 -7.96
C LYS A 6 -83.44 47.14 -8.89
N VAL A 7 -82.64 47.79 -9.74
CA VAL A 7 -83.15 48.75 -10.73
C VAL A 7 -84.03 48.04 -11.78
N LEU A 8 -83.64 46.85 -12.23
CA LEU A 8 -84.45 46.04 -13.16
C LEU A 8 -85.77 45.57 -12.53
N ASP A 9 -85.76 45.17 -11.27
CA ASP A 9 -86.98 44.82 -10.53
C ASP A 9 -87.95 46.01 -10.41
N VAL A 10 -87.42 47.21 -10.15
CA VAL A 10 -88.23 48.45 -10.11
C VAL A 10 -88.79 48.77 -11.49
N ILE A 11 -88.00 48.65 -12.56
CA ILE A 11 -88.48 48.91 -13.93
C ILE A 11 -89.55 47.88 -14.33
N ARG A 12 -89.38 46.61 -13.96
CA ARG A 12 -90.38 45.55 -14.20
C ARG A 12 -91.69 45.86 -13.46
N ALA A 13 -91.61 46.25 -12.19
CA ALA A 13 -92.79 46.65 -11.40
C ALA A 13 -93.51 47.87 -12.01
N ILE A 14 -92.76 48.89 -12.48
CA ILE A 14 -93.32 50.05 -13.16
C ILE A 14 -93.99 49.64 -14.48
N ALA A 15 -93.35 48.78 -15.29
CA ALA A 15 -93.93 48.29 -16.54
C ALA A 15 -95.22 47.49 -16.31
N GLU A 16 -95.26 46.66 -15.26
CA GLU A 16 -96.41 45.84 -14.89
C GLU A 16 -97.58 46.71 -14.38
N GLN A 17 -97.28 47.72 -13.56
CA GLN A 17 -98.25 48.72 -13.11
C GLN A 17 -98.77 49.57 -14.29
N THR A 18 -97.89 49.93 -15.23
CA THR A 18 -98.25 50.67 -16.45
C THR A 18 -99.15 49.82 -17.36
N ASN A 19 -98.89 48.52 -17.47
CA ASN A 19 -99.72 47.58 -18.22
C ASN A 19 -101.12 47.42 -17.59
N LEU A 20 -101.22 47.37 -16.25
CA LEU A 20 -102.48 47.34 -15.52
C LEU A 20 -103.28 48.64 -15.66
N LEU A 21 -102.62 49.79 -15.58
CA LEU A 21 -103.22 51.11 -15.81
C LEU A 21 -103.75 51.24 -17.25
N ALA A 22 -102.99 50.77 -18.23
CA ALA A 22 -103.38 50.77 -19.64
C ALA A 22 -104.57 49.83 -19.90
N LEU A 23 -104.62 48.67 -19.23
CA LEU A 23 -105.77 47.75 -19.30
C LEU A 23 -107.04 48.40 -18.76
N ASN A 24 -106.97 49.05 -17.60
CA ASN A 24 -108.11 49.76 -17.02
C ASN A 24 -108.58 50.90 -17.93
N ALA A 25 -107.65 51.65 -18.51
CA ALA A 25 -107.96 52.72 -19.47
C ALA A 25 -108.63 52.17 -20.76
N ALA A 26 -108.21 51.02 -21.26
CA ALA A 26 -108.82 50.35 -22.41
C ALA A 26 -110.25 49.88 -22.12
N ILE A 27 -110.50 49.35 -20.90
CA ILE A 27 -111.84 48.96 -20.44
C ILE A 27 -112.77 50.17 -20.38
N GLU A 28 -112.34 51.26 -19.73
CA GLU A 28 -113.13 52.48 -19.60
C GLU A 28 -113.40 53.14 -20.98
N ALA A 29 -112.42 53.09 -21.89
CA ALA A 29 -112.56 53.56 -23.26
C ALA A 29 -113.58 52.75 -24.07
N ALA A 30 -113.65 51.43 -23.88
CA ALA A 30 -114.68 50.57 -24.49
C ALA A 30 -116.08 50.87 -23.93
N GLN A 31 -116.17 51.25 -22.66
CA GLN A 31 -117.42 51.58 -21.97
C GLN A 31 -118.02 52.92 -22.44
N ALA A 32 -117.19 53.84 -22.94
CA ALA A 32 -117.60 55.13 -23.50
C ALA A 32 -118.07 55.08 -24.98
N GLY A 33 -118.07 53.91 -25.63
CA GLY A 33 -118.55 53.73 -27.00
C GLY A 33 -117.77 54.54 -28.05
N GLU A 34 -118.46 55.18 -29.00
CA GLU A 34 -117.82 55.94 -30.10
C GLU A 34 -116.98 57.14 -29.60
N ALA A 35 -117.28 57.70 -28.42
CA ALA A 35 -116.49 58.81 -27.84
C ALA A 35 -115.14 58.35 -27.25
N GLY A 36 -114.98 57.07 -26.89
CA GLY A 36 -113.77 56.50 -26.28
C GLY A 36 -112.75 55.95 -27.27
N ARG A 37 -113.06 55.94 -28.57
CA ARG A 37 -112.30 55.22 -29.59
C ARG A 37 -110.84 55.69 -29.73
N GLY A 38 -110.58 56.98 -29.58
CA GLY A 38 -109.21 57.53 -29.58
C GLY A 38 -108.42 57.14 -28.32
N PHE A 39 -109.08 57.08 -27.15
CA PHE A 39 -108.46 56.66 -25.90
C PHE A 39 -108.14 55.15 -25.88
N ALA A 40 -108.98 54.33 -26.53
CA ALA A 40 -108.73 52.89 -26.68
C ALA A 40 -107.42 52.61 -27.45
N VAL A 41 -107.17 53.34 -28.54
CA VAL A 41 -105.93 53.20 -29.32
C VAL A 41 -104.70 53.59 -28.51
N VAL A 42 -104.78 54.69 -27.75
CA VAL A 42 -103.67 55.12 -26.88
C VAL A 42 -103.43 54.12 -25.75
N ALA A 43 -104.49 53.57 -25.16
CA ALA A 43 -104.38 52.55 -24.12
C ALA A 43 -103.70 51.26 -24.64
N ASP A 44 -104.04 50.80 -25.85
CA ASP A 44 -103.40 49.64 -26.48
C ASP A 44 -101.92 49.90 -26.80
N GLU A 45 -101.55 51.10 -27.25
CA GLU A 45 -100.15 51.46 -27.53
C GLU A 45 -99.31 51.55 -26.24
N VAL A 46 -99.86 52.12 -25.17
CA VAL A 46 -99.20 52.16 -23.84
C VAL A 46 -99.04 50.73 -23.30
N ARG A 47 -100.02 49.87 -23.50
CA ARG A 47 -99.97 48.46 -23.10
C ARG A 47 -98.90 47.69 -23.88
N ALA A 48 -98.80 47.91 -25.20
CA ALA A 48 -97.76 47.32 -26.04
C ALA A 48 -96.34 47.79 -25.65
N LEU A 49 -96.18 49.07 -25.30
CA LEU A 49 -94.92 49.63 -24.82
C LEU A 49 -94.52 49.08 -23.44
N ALA A 50 -95.49 48.93 -22.53
CA ALA A 50 -95.28 48.31 -21.23
C ALA A 50 -94.83 46.85 -21.37
N HIS A 51 -95.47 46.07 -22.25
CA HIS A 51 -95.06 44.70 -22.58
C HIS A 51 -93.63 44.66 -23.17
N ARG A 52 -93.32 45.49 -24.17
CA ARG A 52 -91.96 45.58 -24.74
C ARG A 52 -90.89 45.95 -23.71
N THR A 53 -91.23 46.83 -22.76
CA THR A 53 -90.34 47.21 -21.65
C THR A 53 -90.08 46.02 -20.74
N GLN A 54 -91.11 45.23 -20.43
CA GLN A 54 -91.01 44.02 -19.60
C GLN A 54 -90.17 42.92 -20.27
N THR A 55 -90.33 42.71 -21.57
CA THR A 55 -89.49 41.77 -22.34
C THR A 55 -88.02 42.24 -22.37
N SER A 56 -87.79 43.54 -22.61
CA SER A 56 -86.44 44.10 -22.68
C SER A 56 -85.71 44.03 -21.34
N THR A 57 -86.39 44.27 -20.21
CA THR A 57 -85.78 44.12 -18.88
C THR A 57 -85.43 42.68 -18.58
N GLN A 58 -86.24 41.71 -19.03
CA GLN A 58 -85.95 40.28 -18.87
C GLN A 58 -84.73 39.85 -19.70
N GLU A 59 -84.58 40.34 -20.94
CA GLU A 59 -83.39 40.10 -21.76
C GLU A 59 -82.12 40.72 -21.13
N ILE A 60 -82.23 41.93 -20.57
CA ILE A 60 -81.14 42.60 -19.86
C ILE A 60 -80.75 41.81 -18.59
N GLU A 61 -81.73 41.31 -17.83
CA GLU A 61 -81.50 40.47 -16.66
C GLU A 61 -80.72 39.19 -17.03
N GLN A 62 -81.09 38.55 -18.14
CA GLN A 62 -80.39 37.36 -18.65
C GLN A 62 -78.96 37.67 -19.12
N MET A 63 -78.75 38.79 -19.82
CA MET A 63 -77.41 39.25 -20.20
C MET A 63 -76.52 39.53 -18.98
N ILE A 64 -77.05 40.21 -17.97
CA ILE A 64 -76.33 40.48 -16.72
C ILE A 64 -75.99 39.19 -15.99
N GLY A 65 -76.92 38.22 -15.94
CA GLY A 65 -76.64 36.90 -15.38
C GLY A 65 -75.48 36.19 -16.09
N THR A 66 -75.41 36.29 -17.41
CA THR A 66 -74.32 35.73 -18.21
C THR A 66 -72.99 36.44 -17.95
N ILE A 67 -72.98 37.77 -17.87
CA ILE A 67 -71.80 38.57 -17.54
C ILE A 67 -71.31 38.27 -16.12
N GLN A 68 -72.22 38.13 -15.15
CA GLN A 68 -71.87 37.76 -13.77
C GLN A 68 -71.21 36.39 -13.74
N LYS A 69 -71.81 35.40 -14.41
CA LYS A 69 -71.26 34.04 -14.47
C LYS A 69 -69.88 34.02 -15.17
N GLY A 70 -69.73 34.77 -16.25
CA GLY A 70 -68.44 34.93 -16.95
C GLY A 70 -67.38 35.61 -16.09
N SER A 71 -67.74 36.69 -15.38
CA SER A 71 -66.83 37.41 -14.47
C SER A 71 -66.40 36.54 -13.30
N ALA A 72 -67.33 35.80 -12.68
CA ALA A 72 -67.01 34.84 -11.63
C ALA A 72 -66.07 33.73 -12.14
N GLY A 73 -66.31 33.24 -13.37
CA GLY A 73 -65.41 32.28 -14.03
C GLY A 73 -64.00 32.83 -14.27
N ALA A 74 -63.89 34.07 -14.73
CA ALA A 74 -62.61 34.75 -14.91
C ALA A 74 -61.86 34.95 -13.58
N MET A 75 -62.57 35.32 -12.51
CA MET A 75 -61.99 35.43 -11.16
C MET A 75 -61.45 34.08 -10.67
N ASN A 76 -62.22 32.99 -10.80
CA ASN A 76 -61.76 31.65 -10.42
C ASN A 76 -60.54 31.21 -11.25
N ALA A 77 -60.51 31.51 -12.55
CA ALA A 77 -59.36 31.19 -13.40
C ALA A 77 -58.11 32.00 -13.01
N MET A 78 -58.27 33.28 -12.66
CA MET A 78 -57.18 34.11 -12.13
C MET A 78 -56.66 33.60 -10.79
N GLU A 79 -57.55 33.16 -9.89
CA GLU A 79 -57.16 32.58 -8.60
C GLU A 79 -56.38 31.28 -8.79
N ALA A 80 -56.86 30.38 -9.65
CA ALA A 80 -56.13 29.17 -10.02
C ALA A 80 -54.76 29.48 -10.68
N SER A 81 -54.70 30.50 -11.54
CA SER A 81 -53.47 30.89 -12.22
C SER A 81 -52.44 31.47 -11.23
N THR A 82 -52.88 32.28 -10.27
CA THR A 82 -52.01 32.82 -9.22
C THR A 82 -51.51 31.71 -8.29
N GLN A 83 -52.33 30.71 -7.98
CA GLN A 83 -51.89 29.55 -7.21
C GLN A 83 -50.83 28.72 -7.96
N ARG A 84 -51.03 28.44 -9.26
CA ARG A 84 -50.01 27.75 -10.08
C ARG A 84 -48.72 28.54 -10.21
N ALA A 85 -48.80 29.87 -10.34
CA ALA A 85 -47.62 30.72 -10.40
C ALA A 85 -46.80 30.63 -9.10
N ARG A 86 -47.47 30.59 -7.94
CA ARG A 86 -46.79 30.37 -6.64
C ARG A 86 -46.11 29.01 -6.57
N GLN A 87 -46.79 27.93 -6.97
CA GLN A 87 -46.18 26.60 -7.02
C GLN A 87 -44.98 26.55 -7.97
N THR A 88 -45.06 27.24 -9.11
CA THR A 88 -43.96 27.31 -10.07
C THR A 88 -42.76 28.04 -9.47
N LEU A 89 -42.99 29.09 -8.70
CA LEU A 89 -41.94 29.81 -7.98
C LEU A 89 -41.25 28.92 -6.93
N ASP A 90 -42.03 28.14 -6.16
CA ASP A 90 -41.48 27.21 -5.17
C ASP A 90 -40.60 26.12 -5.83
N ILE A 91 -41.05 25.57 -6.96
CA ILE A 91 -40.27 24.59 -7.72
C ILE A 91 -38.99 25.22 -8.28
N ALA A 92 -39.07 26.45 -8.80
CA ALA A 92 -37.91 27.17 -9.32
C ALA A 92 -36.87 27.45 -8.21
N HIS A 93 -37.31 27.80 -7.01
CA HIS A 93 -36.43 27.93 -5.85
C HIS A 93 -35.77 26.59 -5.49
N GLY A 94 -36.53 25.50 -5.43
CA GLY A 94 -35.98 24.17 -5.16
C GLY A 94 -34.96 23.70 -6.20
N ALA A 95 -35.18 24.03 -7.48
CA ALA A 95 -34.21 23.79 -8.56
C ALA A 95 -32.93 24.62 -8.38
N GLY A 96 -33.06 25.90 -7.97
CA GLY A 96 -31.93 26.77 -7.65
C GLY A 96 -31.06 26.22 -6.53
N GLU A 97 -31.67 25.76 -5.43
CA GLU A 97 -30.93 25.13 -4.33
C GLU A 97 -30.21 23.85 -4.76
N ALA A 98 -30.83 23.03 -5.62
CA ALA A 98 -30.21 21.83 -6.15
C ALA A 98 -28.97 22.15 -7.01
N LEU A 99 -29.05 23.18 -7.87
CA LEU A 99 -27.92 23.65 -8.67
C LEU A 99 -26.79 24.22 -7.80
N GLN A 100 -27.12 24.92 -6.70
CA GLN A 100 -26.12 25.40 -5.76
C GLN A 100 -25.37 24.23 -5.12
N ARG A 101 -26.08 23.20 -4.64
CA ARG A 101 -25.46 21.99 -4.08
C ARG A 101 -24.55 21.27 -5.10
N ILE A 102 -24.95 21.23 -6.37
CA ILE A 102 -24.13 20.66 -7.44
C ILE A 102 -22.84 21.47 -7.63
N THR A 103 -22.94 22.79 -7.64
CA THR A 103 -21.79 23.69 -7.82
C THR A 103 -20.79 23.54 -6.66
N ASP A 104 -21.29 23.44 -5.44
CA ASP A 104 -20.46 23.22 -4.25
C ASP A 104 -19.76 21.85 -4.30
N ALA A 105 -20.48 20.80 -4.72
CA ALA A 105 -19.93 19.46 -4.86
C ALA A 105 -18.83 19.40 -5.95
N ILE A 106 -19.04 20.06 -7.10
CA ILE A 106 -18.03 20.15 -8.17
C ILE A 106 -16.78 20.88 -7.66
N SER A 107 -16.94 21.94 -6.89
CA SER A 107 -15.81 22.67 -6.30
C SER A 107 -14.99 21.79 -5.36
N GLN A 108 -15.65 21.00 -4.50
CA GLN A 108 -14.98 20.02 -3.63
C GLN A 108 -14.28 18.90 -4.41
N ILE A 109 -14.88 18.43 -5.53
CA ILE A 109 -14.24 17.44 -6.41
C ILE A 109 -12.97 18.02 -7.03
N SER A 110 -13.03 19.27 -7.50
CA SER A 110 -11.86 19.93 -8.08
C SER A 110 -10.72 20.08 -7.07
N GLU A 111 -11.04 20.46 -5.83
CA GLU A 111 -10.06 20.54 -4.73
C GLU A 111 -9.43 19.17 -4.44
N ARG A 112 -10.24 18.11 -4.36
CA ARG A 112 -9.74 16.74 -4.15
C ARG A 112 -8.86 16.26 -5.30
N ASN A 113 -9.15 16.63 -6.54
CA ASN A 113 -8.32 16.28 -7.68
C ASN A 113 -6.91 16.89 -7.58
N LEU A 114 -6.77 18.09 -7.02
CA LEU A 114 -5.45 18.70 -6.77
C LEU A 114 -4.66 17.91 -5.73
N VAL A 115 -5.31 17.47 -4.65
CA VAL A 115 -4.66 16.62 -3.62
C VAL A 115 -4.24 15.27 -4.20
N ILE A 116 -5.09 14.64 -5.02
CA ILE A 116 -4.76 13.38 -5.70
C ILE A 116 -3.58 13.56 -6.66
N ALA A 117 -3.51 14.67 -7.39
CA ALA A 117 -2.38 14.97 -8.27
C ALA A 117 -1.07 15.08 -7.49
N SER A 118 -1.07 15.85 -6.38
CA SER A 118 0.09 15.97 -5.49
C SER A 118 0.51 14.61 -4.91
N ALA A 119 -0.45 13.81 -4.41
CA ALA A 119 -0.17 12.48 -3.88
C ALA A 119 0.39 11.53 -4.95
N SER A 120 -0.05 11.67 -6.20
CA SER A 120 0.48 10.88 -7.33
C SER A 120 1.92 11.27 -7.68
N GLU A 121 2.28 12.55 -7.58
CA GLU A 121 3.66 13.02 -7.74
C GLU A 121 4.58 12.46 -6.64
N GLU A 122 4.13 12.49 -5.39
CA GLU A 122 4.84 11.88 -4.25
C GLU A 122 5.02 10.38 -4.44
N GLN A 123 3.95 9.65 -4.83
CA GLN A 123 4.03 8.22 -5.11
C GLN A 123 5.03 7.91 -6.24
N ALA A 124 5.06 8.72 -7.30
CA ALA A 124 6.03 8.55 -8.37
C ALA A 124 7.47 8.77 -7.89
N GLN A 125 7.69 9.69 -6.95
CA GLN A 125 9.00 9.88 -6.32
C GLN A 125 9.40 8.68 -5.47
N VAL A 126 8.51 8.20 -4.61
CA VAL A 126 8.75 7.01 -3.77
C VAL A 126 9.05 5.78 -4.65
N ALA A 127 8.32 5.59 -5.75
CA ALA A 127 8.57 4.49 -6.68
C ALA A 127 9.97 4.53 -7.29
N ARG A 128 10.48 5.72 -7.66
CA ARG A 128 11.85 5.88 -8.17
C ARG A 128 12.91 5.56 -7.10
N GLU A 129 12.64 5.90 -5.85
CA GLU A 129 13.54 5.57 -4.74
C GLU A 129 13.58 4.07 -4.45
N VAL A 130 12.41 3.41 -4.48
CA VAL A 130 12.31 1.95 -4.36
C VAL A 130 13.09 1.26 -5.48
N ASP A 131 12.94 1.70 -6.74
CA ASP A 131 13.68 1.15 -7.88
C ASP A 131 15.20 1.25 -7.68
N ARG A 132 15.68 2.42 -7.24
CA ARG A 132 17.10 2.63 -6.90
C ARG A 132 17.58 1.70 -5.78
N ASN A 133 16.76 1.50 -4.75
CA ASN A 133 17.08 0.60 -3.65
C ASN A 133 17.12 -0.87 -4.12
N LEU A 134 16.26 -1.29 -5.05
CA LEU A 134 16.29 -2.64 -5.62
C LEU A 134 17.57 -2.90 -6.41
N VAL A 135 18.06 -1.92 -7.17
CA VAL A 135 19.37 -2.01 -7.85
C VAL A 135 20.49 -2.19 -6.83
N ASN A 136 20.53 -1.38 -5.77
CA ASN A 136 21.55 -1.49 -4.72
C ASN A 136 21.52 -2.86 -4.03
N ILE A 137 20.33 -3.39 -3.72
CA ILE A 137 20.17 -4.72 -3.10
C ILE A 137 20.67 -5.81 -4.05
N ARG A 138 20.38 -5.70 -5.35
CA ARG A 138 20.86 -6.64 -6.36
C ARG A 138 22.38 -6.66 -6.41
N ASP A 139 23.01 -5.49 -6.47
CA ASP A 139 24.47 -5.37 -6.54
C ASP A 139 25.14 -5.94 -5.29
N LEU A 140 24.59 -5.63 -4.10
CA LEU A 140 25.05 -6.20 -2.84
C LEU A 140 24.89 -7.72 -2.79
N SER A 141 23.80 -8.25 -3.36
CA SER A 141 23.57 -9.70 -3.43
C SER A 141 24.60 -10.38 -4.33
N VAL A 142 24.94 -9.78 -5.47
CA VAL A 142 26.00 -10.27 -6.36
C VAL A 142 27.36 -10.25 -5.64
N GLN A 143 27.68 -9.15 -4.95
CA GLN A 143 28.92 -9.05 -4.17
C GLN A 143 28.99 -10.08 -3.04
N THR A 144 27.87 -10.30 -2.34
CA THR A 144 27.77 -11.31 -1.28
C THR A 144 27.99 -12.72 -1.82
N SER A 145 27.39 -13.05 -2.98
CA SER A 145 27.59 -14.34 -3.64
C SER A 145 29.05 -14.54 -4.06
N ALA A 146 29.69 -13.50 -4.60
CA ALA A 146 31.12 -13.55 -4.92
C ALA A 146 31.98 -13.77 -3.67
N GLY A 147 31.73 -13.04 -2.58
CA GLY A 147 32.44 -13.21 -1.31
C GLY A 147 32.23 -14.58 -0.66
N ALA A 148 31.04 -15.17 -0.79
CA ALA A 148 30.77 -16.53 -0.34
C ALA A 148 31.57 -17.57 -1.14
N ASN A 149 31.65 -17.41 -2.47
CA ASN A 149 32.48 -18.27 -3.32
C ASN A 149 33.96 -18.17 -2.96
N GLN A 150 34.47 -16.95 -2.70
CA GLN A 150 35.85 -16.75 -2.26
C GLN A 150 36.13 -17.40 -0.89
N THR A 151 35.22 -17.23 0.07
CA THR A 151 35.33 -17.88 1.39
C THR A 151 35.33 -19.41 1.26
N SER A 152 34.47 -19.95 0.41
CA SER A 152 34.41 -21.39 0.14
C SER A 152 35.73 -21.91 -0.46
N ALA A 153 36.27 -21.20 -1.45
CA ALA A 153 37.56 -21.55 -2.06
C ALA A 153 38.71 -21.53 -1.03
N ALA A 154 38.81 -20.46 -0.24
CA ALA A 154 39.82 -20.36 0.83
C ALA A 154 39.68 -21.48 1.87
N SER A 155 38.45 -21.85 2.24
CA SER A 155 38.20 -22.95 3.16
C SER A 155 38.68 -24.30 2.60
N GLN A 156 38.48 -24.52 1.29
CA GLN A 156 38.95 -25.72 0.60
C GLN A 156 40.49 -25.77 0.53
N GLU A 157 41.15 -24.64 0.30
CA GLU A 157 42.61 -24.53 0.33
C GLU A 157 43.16 -24.85 1.73
N LEU A 158 42.53 -24.32 2.79
CA LEU A 158 42.90 -24.62 4.17
C LEU A 158 42.74 -26.11 4.50
N SER A 159 41.64 -26.73 4.06
CA SER A 159 41.43 -28.18 4.23
C SER A 159 42.53 -29.00 3.53
N THR A 160 42.89 -28.59 2.31
CA THR A 160 43.97 -29.24 1.54
C THR A 160 45.32 -29.09 2.26
N LEU A 161 45.60 -27.91 2.81
CA LEU A 161 46.82 -27.66 3.59
C LEU A 161 46.85 -28.50 4.87
N ALA A 162 45.73 -28.65 5.58
CA ALA A 162 45.65 -29.50 6.77
C ALA A 162 45.96 -30.98 6.44
N VAL A 163 45.45 -31.49 5.31
CA VAL A 163 45.77 -32.86 4.84
C VAL A 163 47.25 -33.01 4.48
N SER A 164 47.92 -31.96 4.00
CA SER A 164 49.36 -31.99 3.70
C SER A 164 50.25 -32.26 4.93
N LEU A 165 49.69 -32.12 6.15
CA LEU A 165 50.40 -32.40 7.42
C LEU A 165 50.41 -33.89 7.77
N ASN A 166 49.62 -34.73 7.09
CA ASN A 166 49.54 -36.17 7.36
C ASN A 166 50.89 -36.91 7.39
N PRO A 167 51.88 -36.61 6.52
CA PRO A 167 53.18 -37.29 6.55
C PRO A 167 53.97 -37.08 7.86
N PHE A 168 53.80 -35.94 8.53
CA PHE A 168 54.48 -35.63 9.80
C PHE A 168 54.09 -36.65 10.88
N PHE A 169 52.82 -37.04 10.95
CA PHE A 169 52.30 -38.06 11.87
C PHE A 169 52.19 -39.46 11.25
N GLY A 170 52.61 -39.64 9.99
CA GLY A 170 52.47 -40.90 9.26
C GLY A 170 51.03 -41.29 8.92
N PHE A 171 50.07 -40.36 9.01
CA PHE A 171 48.65 -40.59 8.72
C PHE A 171 48.34 -40.85 7.25
N ASN A 172 49.29 -40.59 6.35
CA ASN A 172 49.21 -40.95 4.94
C ASN A 172 49.54 -42.43 4.66
N ARG A 173 49.95 -43.21 5.67
CA ARG A 173 50.30 -44.62 5.50
C ARG A 173 49.09 -45.54 5.61
N GLU A 174 49.18 -46.65 4.89
CA GLU A 174 48.19 -47.73 4.97
C GLU A 174 48.12 -48.29 6.40
N GLY A 175 46.89 -48.44 6.93
CA GLY A 175 46.66 -48.94 8.29
C GLY A 175 46.90 -47.91 9.42
N ALA A 176 47.26 -46.67 9.10
CA ALA A 176 47.43 -45.62 10.10
C ALA A 176 46.10 -45.25 10.77
N LYS A 177 46.12 -45.10 12.10
CA LYS A 177 44.98 -44.57 12.87
C LYS A 177 45.04 -43.05 12.84
N VAL A 178 44.34 -42.45 11.89
CA VAL A 178 44.29 -40.99 11.72
C VAL A 178 43.58 -40.32 12.89
N SER A 179 44.19 -39.29 13.47
CA SER A 179 43.59 -38.45 14.51
C SER A 179 43.34 -37.05 13.98
N GLN A 180 42.07 -36.72 13.69
CA GLN A 180 41.69 -35.39 13.21
C GLN A 180 42.06 -34.30 14.23
N GLY A 181 41.86 -34.57 15.54
CA GLY A 181 42.23 -33.60 16.58
C GLY A 181 43.74 -33.31 16.64
N LEU A 182 44.60 -34.25 16.25
CA LEU A 182 46.04 -34.01 16.18
C LEU A 182 46.40 -33.15 14.96
N ILE A 183 45.76 -33.41 13.82
CA ILE A 183 45.89 -32.58 12.59
C ILE A 183 45.44 -31.15 12.89
N ASP A 184 44.26 -30.98 13.49
CA ASP A 184 43.69 -29.67 13.79
C ASP A 184 44.54 -28.90 14.81
N SER A 185 45.04 -29.58 15.86
CA SER A 185 45.93 -28.97 16.86
C SER A 185 47.25 -28.53 16.24
N PHE A 186 47.87 -29.38 15.39
CA PHE A 186 49.13 -29.04 14.74
C PHE A 186 48.97 -27.89 13.74
N TRP A 187 47.87 -27.88 12.98
CA TRP A 187 47.52 -26.75 12.11
C TRP A 187 47.30 -25.48 12.92
N ALA A 188 46.56 -25.53 14.02
CA ALA A 188 46.31 -24.38 14.89
C ALA A 188 47.61 -23.81 15.48
N GLN A 189 48.56 -24.66 15.88
CA GLN A 189 49.90 -24.23 16.32
C GLN A 189 50.66 -23.53 15.19
N GLY A 190 50.61 -24.07 13.97
CA GLY A 190 51.19 -23.44 12.79
C GLY A 190 50.59 -22.05 12.50
N MET A 191 49.27 -21.92 12.61
CA MET A 191 48.56 -20.64 12.41
C MET A 191 48.86 -19.59 13.50
N GLN A 192 49.30 -20.02 14.68
CA GLN A 192 49.72 -19.12 15.76
C GLN A 192 51.18 -18.65 15.61
N ALA A 193 51.96 -19.27 14.72
CA ALA A 193 53.35 -18.90 14.52
C ALA A 193 53.49 -17.59 13.75
N GLY A 194 54.43 -16.74 14.15
CA GLY A 194 54.73 -15.50 13.43
C GLY A 194 55.38 -15.78 12.07
N HIS A 195 54.83 -15.21 11.00
CA HIS A 195 55.32 -15.40 9.62
C HIS A 195 56.82 -15.15 9.44
N LYS A 196 57.36 -14.11 10.10
CA LYS A 196 58.79 -13.82 10.04
C LYS A 196 59.61 -14.92 10.72
N ASN A 197 59.16 -15.40 11.88
CA ASN A 197 59.85 -16.45 12.63
C ASN A 197 59.84 -17.78 11.87
N THR A 198 58.74 -18.14 11.24
CA THR A 198 58.65 -19.35 10.42
C THR A 198 59.48 -19.26 9.15
N TYR A 199 59.62 -18.07 8.55
CA TYR A 199 60.54 -17.85 7.44
C TYR A 199 62.01 -17.94 7.87
N ASP A 200 62.39 -17.23 8.93
CA ASP A 200 63.77 -17.19 9.41
C ASP A 200 64.25 -18.55 9.93
N SER A 201 63.35 -19.38 10.49
CA SER A 201 63.70 -20.71 10.99
C SER A 201 64.14 -21.66 9.88
N ILE A 202 63.68 -21.46 8.64
CA ILE A 202 64.14 -22.24 7.48
C ILE A 202 65.64 -22.05 7.29
N ALA A 203 66.13 -20.81 7.34
CA ALA A 203 67.55 -20.51 7.21
C ALA A 203 68.35 -21.09 8.39
N ALA A 204 67.84 -20.95 9.62
CA ALA A 204 68.48 -21.53 10.80
C ALA A 204 68.57 -23.07 10.71
N PHE A 205 67.51 -23.73 10.26
CA PHE A 205 67.41 -25.19 10.18
C PHE A 205 68.19 -25.79 8.99
N SER A 206 68.20 -25.12 7.84
CA SER A 206 68.78 -25.66 6.60
C SER A 206 70.18 -25.17 6.27
N ALA A 207 70.60 -24.00 6.78
CA ALA A 207 71.83 -23.33 6.38
C ALA A 207 72.86 -23.17 7.52
N THR A 208 72.57 -23.67 8.73
CA THR A 208 73.52 -23.65 9.85
C THR A 208 73.98 -25.06 10.19
N ASP A 209 75.31 -25.27 10.23
CA ASP A 209 75.90 -26.57 10.54
C ASP A 209 76.32 -26.65 12.01
N PHE A 210 75.52 -27.35 12.82
CA PHE A 210 75.79 -27.58 14.24
C PHE A 210 76.58 -28.87 14.53
N ARG A 211 77.07 -29.60 13.52
CA ARG A 211 77.74 -30.89 13.75
C ARG A 211 78.98 -30.78 14.63
N GLY A 212 79.70 -29.66 14.56
CA GLY A 212 80.86 -29.38 15.41
C GLY A 212 80.51 -29.24 16.90
N ASP A 213 79.27 -28.86 17.22
CA ASP A 213 78.81 -28.71 18.60
C ASP A 213 78.42 -30.05 19.23
N LEU A 214 77.94 -31.01 18.44
CA LEU A 214 77.62 -32.36 18.92
C LEU A 214 78.84 -33.04 19.55
N ALA A 215 80.04 -32.82 19.01
CA ALA A 215 81.27 -33.38 19.54
C ALA A 215 81.67 -32.80 20.92
N LYS A 216 81.10 -31.65 21.31
CA LYS A 216 81.35 -30.99 22.59
C LYS A 216 80.44 -31.49 23.71
N PHE A 217 79.45 -32.33 23.41
CA PHE A 217 78.54 -32.88 24.41
C PHE A 217 79.32 -33.79 25.38
N ASP A 218 79.32 -33.41 26.65
CA ASP A 218 79.99 -34.11 27.76
C ASP A 218 79.01 -34.76 28.75
N VAL A 219 77.71 -34.61 28.49
CA VAL A 219 76.64 -35.24 29.26
C VAL A 219 76.08 -36.49 28.55
N PRO A 220 75.61 -37.50 29.31
CA PRO A 220 74.93 -38.64 28.70
C PRO A 220 73.72 -38.18 27.88
N THR A 221 73.66 -38.64 26.63
CA THR A 221 72.70 -38.18 25.63
C THR A 221 71.88 -39.35 25.11
N LEU A 222 70.56 -39.19 25.08
CA LEU A 222 69.64 -40.13 24.45
C LEU A 222 69.14 -39.53 23.12
N ILE A 223 69.20 -40.31 22.06
CA ILE A 223 68.64 -39.99 20.75
C ILE A 223 67.52 -40.97 20.47
N VAL A 224 66.32 -40.48 20.16
CA VAL A 224 65.17 -41.30 19.78
C VAL A 224 64.68 -40.85 18.41
N HIS A 225 64.52 -41.79 17.47
CA HIS A 225 64.09 -41.47 16.11
C HIS A 225 63.24 -42.59 15.50
N GLY A 226 62.20 -42.23 14.74
CA GLY A 226 61.37 -43.20 14.02
C GLY A 226 61.96 -43.54 12.65
N ASP A 227 62.16 -44.82 12.33
CA ASP A 227 62.74 -45.21 11.02
C ASP A 227 61.81 -44.93 9.83
N ALA A 228 60.57 -44.57 10.12
CA ALA A 228 59.54 -44.28 9.14
C ALA A 228 59.24 -42.77 9.09
N ASP A 229 60.12 -41.91 9.62
CA ASP A 229 60.07 -40.46 9.46
C ASP A 229 60.16 -40.06 7.97
N GLN A 230 59.15 -39.34 7.47
CA GLN A 230 59.06 -38.84 6.09
C GLN A 230 59.53 -37.39 5.94
N ILE A 231 59.86 -36.72 7.05
CA ILE A 231 60.25 -35.31 7.11
C ILE A 231 61.77 -35.20 7.25
N VAL A 232 62.37 -36.01 8.14
CA VAL A 232 63.81 -35.99 8.40
C VAL A 232 64.41 -37.40 8.22
N PRO A 233 65.27 -37.61 7.21
CA PRO A 233 65.91 -38.91 6.98
C PRO A 233 66.79 -39.35 8.16
N ILE A 234 66.50 -40.52 8.73
CA ILE A 234 67.16 -41.05 9.93
C ILE A 234 68.68 -41.19 9.81
N ASP A 235 69.17 -41.55 8.62
CA ASP A 235 70.61 -41.72 8.37
C ASP A 235 71.37 -40.39 8.43
N ALA A 236 70.75 -39.32 7.91
CA ALA A 236 71.33 -37.98 7.90
C ALA A 236 71.19 -37.27 9.26
N SER A 237 70.30 -37.75 10.13
CA SER A 237 70.03 -37.17 11.44
C SER A 237 70.53 -38.07 12.58
N ALA A 238 69.70 -38.95 13.11
CA ALA A 238 69.94 -39.70 14.34
C ALA A 238 71.15 -40.61 14.25
N HIS A 239 71.34 -41.32 13.13
CA HIS A 239 72.52 -42.17 12.93
C HIS A 239 73.81 -41.35 12.83
N ALA A 240 73.77 -40.20 12.16
CA ALA A 240 74.93 -39.31 12.07
C ALA A 240 75.27 -38.69 13.44
N ALA A 241 74.26 -38.21 14.18
CA ALA A 241 74.44 -37.63 15.50
C ALA A 241 74.97 -38.64 16.52
N ALA A 242 74.44 -39.87 16.55
CA ALA A 242 74.90 -40.92 17.45
C ALA A 242 76.39 -41.29 17.26
N LYS A 243 76.93 -41.12 16.04
CA LYS A 243 78.36 -41.33 15.76
C LYS A 243 79.25 -40.20 16.27
N LEU A 244 78.72 -38.98 16.37
CA LEU A 244 79.48 -37.78 16.75
C LEU A 244 79.47 -37.52 18.26
N ILE A 245 78.42 -37.93 18.96
CA ILE A 245 78.26 -37.71 20.41
C ILE A 245 78.85 -38.90 21.17
N LYS A 246 79.78 -38.62 22.10
CA LYS A 246 80.38 -39.67 22.94
C LYS A 246 79.34 -40.24 23.90
N ASN A 247 79.29 -41.57 24.00
CA ASN A 247 78.36 -42.30 24.89
C ASN A 247 76.87 -42.00 24.63
N ALA A 248 76.49 -41.68 23.39
CA ALA A 248 75.09 -41.54 23.03
C ALA A 248 74.37 -42.90 23.00
N GLU A 249 73.19 -42.98 23.61
CA GLU A 249 72.26 -44.09 23.43
C GLU A 249 71.30 -43.73 22.30
N LEU A 250 71.23 -44.54 21.25
CA LEU A 250 70.29 -44.37 20.16
C LEU A 250 69.21 -45.44 20.24
N ILE A 251 67.94 -45.01 20.26
CA ILE A 251 66.78 -45.89 20.17
C ILE A 251 66.02 -45.57 18.89
N VAL A 252 65.92 -46.55 18.00
CA VAL A 252 65.13 -46.45 16.78
C VAL A 252 63.76 -47.06 17.02
N TYR A 253 62.70 -46.34 16.66
CA TYR A 253 61.32 -46.82 16.76
C TYR A 253 60.86 -47.33 15.39
N PRO A 254 60.70 -48.65 15.20
CA PRO A 254 60.24 -49.20 13.93
C PRO A 254 58.83 -48.75 13.58
N GLY A 255 58.63 -48.27 12.36
CA GLY A 255 57.34 -47.77 11.84
C GLY A 255 56.93 -46.39 12.35
N ALA A 256 57.69 -45.78 13.28
CA ALA A 256 57.28 -44.51 13.89
C ALA A 256 57.53 -43.31 12.96
N PRO A 257 56.61 -42.32 12.94
CA PRO A 257 56.70 -41.14 12.09
C PRO A 257 57.55 -40.04 12.75
N HIS A 258 57.67 -38.89 12.09
CA HIS A 258 58.36 -37.71 12.65
C HIS A 258 57.74 -37.26 13.98
N GLY A 259 56.40 -37.15 14.03
CA GLY A 259 55.62 -36.81 15.21
C GLY A 259 55.50 -37.95 16.23
N LEU A 260 56.58 -38.67 16.51
CA LEU A 260 56.61 -39.78 17.47
C LEU A 260 56.30 -39.35 18.91
N ALA A 261 56.56 -38.08 19.25
CA ALA A 261 56.24 -37.53 20.56
C ALA A 261 54.74 -37.49 20.85
N ASP A 262 53.91 -37.35 19.81
CA ASP A 262 52.46 -37.39 19.91
C ASP A 262 51.90 -38.80 19.63
N THR A 263 52.42 -39.47 18.60
CA THR A 263 51.88 -40.77 18.14
C THR A 263 52.36 -41.97 18.97
N HIS A 264 53.51 -41.87 19.64
CA HIS A 264 54.13 -42.92 20.44
C HIS A 264 54.50 -42.42 21.84
N LYS A 265 53.68 -41.50 22.38
CA LYS A 265 53.92 -40.76 23.63
C LYS A 265 54.23 -41.66 24.82
N GLU A 266 53.48 -42.73 25.02
CA GLU A 266 53.64 -43.63 26.16
C GLU A 266 55.01 -44.32 26.12
N ARG A 267 55.39 -44.82 24.94
CA ARG A 267 56.69 -45.46 24.73
C ARG A 267 57.83 -44.46 24.90
N LEU A 268 57.73 -43.28 24.27
CA LEU A 268 58.72 -42.20 24.41
C LEU A 268 58.93 -41.82 25.88
N ASN A 269 57.85 -41.63 26.65
CA ASN A 269 57.95 -41.27 28.06
C ASN A 269 58.58 -42.38 28.91
N GLN A 270 58.31 -43.65 28.60
CA GLN A 270 58.93 -44.79 29.28
C GLN A 270 60.43 -44.87 29.00
N ASP A 271 60.84 -44.74 27.74
CA ASP A 271 62.26 -44.80 27.34
C ASP A 271 63.04 -43.59 27.90
N LEU A 272 62.44 -42.39 27.91
CA LEU A 272 63.01 -41.22 28.60
C LEU A 272 63.18 -41.47 30.11
N LEU A 273 62.16 -42.02 30.78
CA LEU A 273 62.22 -42.31 32.20
C LEU A 273 63.27 -43.39 32.51
N ALA A 274 63.36 -44.43 31.69
CA ALA A 274 64.36 -45.48 31.84
C ALA A 274 65.77 -44.92 31.71
N PHE A 275 66.02 -44.06 30.70
CA PHE A 275 67.31 -43.41 30.51
C PHE A 275 67.70 -42.52 31.71
N LEU A 276 66.75 -41.73 32.25
CA LEU A 276 66.99 -40.90 33.43
C LEU A 276 67.31 -41.71 34.68
N LYS A 277 66.72 -42.91 34.83
CA LYS A 277 66.97 -43.82 35.97
C LYS A 277 68.28 -44.61 35.90
N LYS A 278 68.96 -44.64 34.75
CA LYS A 278 70.28 -45.29 34.60
C LYS A 278 71.43 -44.46 35.21
N LYS A 279 71.15 -43.25 35.70
CA LYS A 279 72.11 -42.37 36.38
C LYS A 279 71.95 -42.41 37.89
#